data_AF-A0A3N6NHN1-F1
#
_entry.id   AF-A0A3N6NHN1-F1
#
_cell.length_a   1.000
_cell.length_b   1.000
_cell.length_c   1.000
_cell.angle_alpha   90.00
_cell.angle_beta   90.00
_cell.angle_gamma   90.00
#
_symmetry.space_group_name_H-M   'P 1'
#
loop_
_entity.id
_entity.type
_entity.pdbx_description
1 polymer ?
#
loop_
_entity_poly.entity_id
_entity_poly.type
_entity_poly.pdbx_seq_one_letter_code
_entity_poly.pdbx_strand_id
1 'polypeptide(L)'
;MTALSLITSVILSILGIIFAPQLIGFLGGTGEILTLGVIYYRIMMIGAFFRIFAVAANTLIRAEGKIKEAMVFSIIAAVLNIILNPIFIYYLDGGIAGAAWATVVAMIIFTLMGIWYFWAGKANYPVSLRTYSLSRDLLKPILSVGVSAMMLQLMFFVQQVIVFRLLAQYETIGILHSWVAHTSIAPDFVPELWFAQLATGGGNQFWRKQYDRVRSSFTSF
;
A
#
# COMPACT_ATOMS: atom_id res chain seq x y z
N MET A 1 6.37 13.16 12.30
CA MET A 1 5.32 12.51 11.47
C MET A 1 5.57 11.02 11.34
N THR A 2 6.75 10.59 10.90
CA THR A 2 7.14 9.17 10.83
C THR A 2 6.94 8.42 12.16
N ALA A 3 7.37 8.96 13.30
CA ALA A 3 7.22 8.29 14.61
C ALA A 3 5.76 8.10 15.06
N LEU A 4 4.87 9.09 14.83
CA LEU A 4 3.45 8.95 15.17
C LEU A 4 2.76 7.93 14.27
N SER A 5 3.03 7.99 12.96
CA SER A 5 2.55 6.99 12.00
C SER A 5 3.07 5.58 12.31
N LEU A 6 4.31 5.47 12.81
CA LEU A 6 4.91 4.21 13.24
C LEU A 6 4.17 3.62 14.45
N ILE A 7 3.94 4.44 15.48
CA ILE A 7 3.25 4.02 16.70
C ILE A 7 1.81 3.61 16.39
N THR A 8 1.08 4.41 15.62
CA THR A 8 -0.30 4.09 15.21
C THR A 8 -0.35 2.82 14.35
N SER A 9 0.61 2.64 13.43
CA SER A 9 0.71 1.43 12.59
C SER A 9 0.96 0.17 13.42
N VAL A 10 1.87 0.23 14.40
CA VAL A 10 2.18 -0.92 15.27
C VAL A 10 0.96 -1.29 16.11
N ILE A 11 0.28 -0.30 16.72
CA ILE A 11 -0.93 -0.53 17.51
C ILE A 11 -2.04 -1.17 16.65
N LEU A 12 -2.29 -0.64 15.46
CA LEU A 12 -3.30 -1.18 14.55
C LEU A 12 -2.96 -2.59 14.07
N SER A 13 -1.68 -2.89 13.83
CA SER A 13 -1.24 -4.22 13.41
C SER A 13 -1.44 -5.26 14.52
N ILE A 14 -1.09 -4.91 15.77
CA ILE A 14 -1.30 -5.77 16.94
C ILE A 14 -2.80 -6.03 17.17
N LEU A 15 -3.62 -4.98 17.13
CA LEU A 15 -5.08 -5.12 17.23
C LEU A 15 -5.63 -5.98 16.09
N GLY A 16 -5.12 -5.80 14.87
CA GLY A 16 -5.47 -6.64 13.72
C GLY A 16 -5.18 -8.12 13.98
N ILE A 17 -4.00 -8.47 14.49
CA ILE A 17 -3.62 -9.87 14.76
C ILE A 17 -4.54 -10.51 15.81
N ILE A 18 -4.86 -9.76 16.87
CA ILE A 18 -5.72 -10.24 17.97
C ILE A 18 -7.15 -10.44 17.49
N PHE A 19 -7.71 -9.47 16.76
CA PHE A 19 -9.08 -9.49 16.27
C PHE A 19 -9.27 -10.20 14.93
N ALA A 20 -8.23 -10.85 14.39
CA ALA A 20 -8.28 -11.52 13.09
C ALA A 20 -9.46 -12.52 12.96
N PRO A 21 -9.73 -13.41 13.93
CA PRO A 21 -10.87 -14.32 13.84
C PRO A 21 -12.22 -13.60 13.80
N GLN A 22 -12.39 -12.53 14.59
CA GLN A 22 -13.63 -11.75 14.66
C GLN A 22 -13.84 -10.93 13.39
N LEU A 23 -12.77 -10.36 12.83
CA LEU A 23 -12.83 -9.61 11.58
C LEU A 23 -13.19 -10.51 10.41
N ILE A 24 -12.56 -11.67 10.29
CA ILE A 24 -12.82 -12.61 9.18
C ILE A 24 -14.17 -13.29 9.33
N GLY A 25 -14.57 -13.62 10.56
CA GLY A 25 -15.94 -14.06 10.83
C GLY A 25 -16.98 -12.99 10.47
N PHE A 26 -16.69 -11.71 10.75
CA PHE A 26 -17.55 -10.60 10.35
C PHE A 26 -17.63 -10.43 8.83
N LEU A 27 -16.61 -10.81 8.07
CA LEU A 27 -16.63 -10.81 6.60
C LEU A 27 -17.43 -11.98 6.01
N GLY A 28 -17.90 -12.91 6.85
CA GLY A 28 -18.65 -14.11 6.42
C GLY A 28 -17.79 -15.37 6.31
N GLY A 29 -16.55 -15.35 6.80
CA GLY A 29 -15.70 -16.54 6.82
C GLY A 29 -16.21 -17.58 7.82
N THR A 30 -16.44 -18.81 7.36
CA THR A 30 -16.86 -19.96 8.18
C THR A 30 -16.00 -21.18 7.90
N GLY A 31 -15.95 -22.12 8.85
CA GLY A 31 -15.24 -23.40 8.69
C GLY A 31 -13.76 -23.27 8.32
N GLU A 32 -13.35 -23.99 7.28
CA GLU A 32 -11.97 -24.02 6.78
C GLU A 32 -11.51 -22.65 6.25
N ILE A 33 -12.39 -21.90 5.60
CA ILE A 33 -12.10 -20.57 5.03
C ILE A 33 -11.75 -19.58 6.15
N LEU A 34 -12.43 -19.66 7.30
CA LEU A 34 -12.10 -18.84 8.48
C LEU A 34 -10.69 -19.14 8.97
N THR A 35 -10.34 -20.42 9.13
CA THR A 35 -9.02 -20.84 9.62
C THR A 35 -7.91 -20.41 8.67
N LEU A 36 -8.06 -20.66 7.37
CA LEU A 36 -7.10 -20.28 6.34
C LEU A 36 -6.96 -18.76 6.23
N GLY A 37 -8.08 -18.03 6.27
CA GLY A 37 -8.10 -16.57 6.27
C GLY A 37 -7.37 -15.99 7.48
N VAL A 38 -7.58 -16.54 8.68
CA VAL A 38 -6.92 -16.05 9.91
C VAL A 38 -5.41 -16.24 9.83
N ILE A 39 -4.94 -17.39 9.34
CA ILE A 39 -3.50 -17.64 9.16
C ILE A 39 -2.91 -16.61 8.19
N TYR A 40 -3.53 -16.46 7.01
CA TYR A 40 -3.09 -15.50 5.99
C TYR A 40 -3.03 -14.06 6.53
N TYR A 41 -4.12 -13.62 7.16
CA TYR A 41 -4.25 -12.26 7.68
C TYR A 41 -3.24 -11.94 8.79
N ARG A 42 -3.00 -12.88 9.70
CA ARG A 42 -2.00 -12.71 10.76
C ARG A 42 -0.60 -12.53 10.19
N ILE A 43 -0.21 -13.34 9.19
CA ILE A 43 1.10 -13.20 8.52
C ILE A 43 1.20 -11.86 7.80
N MET A 44 0.15 -11.46 7.07
CA MET A 44 0.11 -10.16 6.39
C MET A 44 0.24 -8.98 7.37
N MET A 45 -0.33 -9.09 8.57
CA MET A 45 -0.20 -8.07 9.61
C MET A 45 1.22 -7.96 10.17
N ILE A 46 1.98 -9.05 10.23
CA ILE A 46 3.42 -8.99 10.57
C ILE A 46 4.17 -8.18 9.50
N GLY A 47 3.84 -8.37 8.22
CA GLY A 47 4.42 -7.62 7.11
C GLY A 47 3.90 -6.18 6.94
N ALA A 48 2.80 -5.80 7.61
CA ALA A 48 2.14 -4.52 7.41
C ALA A 48 3.07 -3.33 7.70
N PHE A 49 3.93 -3.47 8.71
CA PHE A 49 4.95 -2.48 9.05
C PHE A 49 5.88 -2.17 7.88
N PHE A 50 6.44 -3.22 7.25
CA PHE A 50 7.34 -3.07 6.10
C PHE A 50 6.63 -2.47 4.91
N ARG A 51 5.38 -2.90 4.66
CA ARG A 51 4.55 -2.34 3.58
C ARG A 51 4.33 -0.85 3.74
N ILE A 52 3.97 -0.39 4.94
CA ILE A 52 3.75 1.04 5.21
C ILE A 52 5.04 1.83 4.98
N PHE A 53 6.18 1.32 5.47
CA PHE A 53 7.46 1.97 5.27
C PHE A 53 7.87 2.01 3.79
N ALA A 54 7.69 0.91 3.06
CA ALA A 54 8.03 0.81 1.63
C ALA A 54 7.22 1.81 0.80
N VAL A 55 5.92 1.89 1.03
CA VAL A 55 5.03 2.83 0.34
C VAL A 55 5.37 4.28 0.70
N ALA A 56 5.64 4.57 1.98
CA ALA A 56 6.05 5.89 2.42
C ALA A 56 7.38 6.33 1.77
N ALA A 57 8.39 5.45 1.77
CA ALA A 57 9.66 5.68 1.10
C ALA A 57 9.47 5.93 -0.40
N ASN A 58 8.67 5.10 -1.07
CA ASN A 58 8.39 5.26 -2.50
C ASN A 58 7.68 6.59 -2.81
N THR A 59 6.73 6.99 -1.96
CA THR A 59 5.98 8.25 -2.11
C THR A 59 6.89 9.46 -1.92
N LEU A 60 7.85 9.37 -0.99
CA LEU A 60 8.83 10.43 -0.76
C LEU A 60 9.79 10.58 -1.95
N ILE A 61 10.27 9.48 -2.53
CA ILE A 61 11.11 9.50 -3.75
C ILE A 61 10.33 10.15 -4.91
N ARG A 62 9.04 9.83 -5.06
CA ARG A 62 8.17 10.47 -6.06
C ARG A 62 7.98 11.97 -5.80
N ALA A 63 7.81 12.37 -4.54
CA ALA A 63 7.67 13.77 -4.16
C ALA A 63 8.93 14.62 -4.45
N GLU A 64 10.11 14.00 -4.50
CA GLU A 64 11.35 14.64 -4.97
C GLU A 64 11.41 14.84 -6.50
N GLY A 65 10.41 14.35 -7.25
CA GLY A 65 10.36 14.38 -8.70
C GLY A 65 11.07 13.20 -9.39
N LYS A 66 11.60 12.24 -8.62
CA LYS A 66 12.33 11.06 -9.10
C LYS A 66 11.40 9.88 -9.33
N ILE A 67 10.42 10.12 -10.20
CA ILE A 67 9.34 9.15 -10.46
C ILE A 67 9.91 7.88 -11.09
N LYS A 68 10.88 7.99 -12.01
CA LYS A 68 11.47 6.82 -12.70
C LYS A 68 12.11 5.84 -11.72
N GLU A 69 12.88 6.34 -10.76
CA GLU A 69 13.54 5.53 -9.73
C GLU A 69 12.51 4.84 -8.83
N ALA A 70 11.48 5.59 -8.41
CA ALA A 70 10.37 5.03 -7.64
C ALA A 70 9.63 3.92 -8.41
N MET A 71 9.46 4.08 -9.73
CA MET A 71 8.85 3.05 -10.59
C MET A 71 9.69 1.79 -10.65
N VAL A 72 11.00 1.93 -10.88
CA VAL A 72 11.92 0.79 -10.97
C VAL A 72 11.85 -0.06 -9.69
N PHE A 73 11.87 0.57 -8.51
CA PHE A 73 11.76 -0.16 -7.25
C PHE A 73 10.42 -0.88 -7.09
N SER A 74 9.31 -0.24 -7.47
CA SER A 74 7.99 -0.88 -7.43
C SER A 74 7.90 -2.07 -8.40
N ILE A 75 8.47 -1.96 -9.60
CA ILE A 75 8.52 -3.05 -10.59
C ILE A 75 9.35 -4.21 -10.07
N ILE A 76 10.54 -3.95 -9.51
CA ILE A 76 11.38 -5.01 -8.94
C ILE A 76 10.63 -5.74 -7.81
N ALA A 77 9.97 -4.99 -6.92
CA ALA A 77 9.18 -5.57 -5.84
C ALA A 77 8.03 -6.46 -6.37
N ALA A 78 7.35 -6.02 -7.44
CA ALA A 78 6.28 -6.79 -8.06
C ALA A 78 6.81 -8.08 -8.73
N VAL A 79 7.89 -7.99 -9.51
CA VAL A 79 8.52 -9.15 -10.14
C VAL A 79 8.99 -10.15 -9.10
N LEU A 80 9.62 -9.67 -8.03
CA LEU A 80 10.04 -10.49 -6.92
C LEU A 80 8.84 -11.19 -6.25
N ASN A 81 7.72 -10.48 -6.06
CA ASN A 81 6.51 -11.09 -5.52
C ASN A 81 5.97 -12.21 -6.43
N ILE A 82 5.97 -12.01 -7.74
CA ILE A 82 5.54 -13.01 -8.72
C ILE A 82 6.43 -14.26 -8.67
N ILE A 83 7.75 -14.09 -8.48
CA ILE A 83 8.70 -15.20 -8.42
C ILE A 83 8.63 -15.93 -7.07
N LEU A 84 8.51 -15.19 -5.96
CA LEU A 84 8.48 -15.78 -4.62
C LEU A 84 7.20 -16.57 -4.35
N ASN A 85 6.06 -16.19 -4.95
CA ASN A 85 4.80 -16.89 -4.72
C ASN A 85 4.88 -18.39 -5.08
N PRO A 86 5.25 -18.80 -6.32
CA PRO A 86 5.42 -20.21 -6.66
C PRO A 86 6.43 -20.95 -5.78
N ILE A 87 7.51 -20.27 -5.37
CA ILE A 87 8.53 -20.85 -4.48
C ILE A 87 7.93 -21.20 -3.13
N PHE A 88 7.26 -20.25 -2.49
CA PHE A 88 6.70 -20.46 -1.15
C PHE A 88 5.45 -21.35 -1.15
N ILE A 89 4.68 -21.34 -2.24
CA ILE A 89 3.47 -22.14 -2.35
C ILE A 89 3.80 -23.60 -2.71
N TYR A 90 4.59 -23.82 -3.77
CA TYR A 90 4.81 -25.16 -4.33
C TYR A 90 6.11 -25.82 -3.89
N TYR A 91 7.22 -25.08 -3.73
CA TYR A 91 8.50 -25.68 -3.38
C TYR A 91 8.68 -25.87 -1.86
N LEU A 92 8.02 -25.04 -1.06
CA LEU A 92 8.06 -25.11 0.40
C LEU A 92 6.80 -25.74 1.02
N ASP A 93 5.86 -26.22 0.19
CA ASP A 93 4.55 -26.75 0.61
C ASP A 93 3.80 -25.85 1.61
N GLY A 94 4.03 -24.54 1.54
CA GLY A 94 3.50 -23.57 2.50
C GLY A 94 2.03 -23.22 2.28
N GLY A 95 1.45 -23.62 1.14
CA GLY A 95 0.07 -23.31 0.75
C GLY A 95 -0.25 -21.82 0.91
N ILE A 96 -1.36 -21.52 1.59
CA ILE A 96 -1.84 -20.15 1.82
C ILE A 96 -0.91 -19.36 2.75
N ALA A 97 -0.29 -20.00 3.75
CA ALA A 97 0.68 -19.35 4.62
C ALA A 97 1.95 -18.95 3.83
N GLY A 98 2.38 -19.81 2.91
CA GLY A 98 3.48 -19.55 1.99
C GLY A 98 3.23 -18.33 1.11
N ALA A 99 2.03 -18.21 0.52
CA ALA A 99 1.65 -17.04 -0.27
C ALA A 99 1.73 -15.72 0.52
N ALA A 100 1.29 -15.74 1.79
CA ALA A 100 1.41 -14.58 2.66
C ALA A 100 2.89 -14.23 2.92
N TRP A 101 3.73 -15.22 3.25
CA TRP A 101 5.16 -15.01 3.49
C TRP A 101 5.91 -14.49 2.26
N ALA A 102 5.62 -15.01 1.06
CA ALA A 102 6.18 -14.48 -0.19
C ALA A 102 5.91 -12.98 -0.35
N THR A 103 4.71 -12.54 0.03
CA THR A 103 4.32 -11.12 0.01
C THR A 103 5.06 -10.31 1.05
N VAL A 104 5.18 -10.81 2.27
CA VAL A 104 5.96 -10.14 3.33
C VAL A 104 7.42 -9.97 2.91
N VAL A 105 8.05 -11.01 2.35
CA VAL A 105 9.45 -10.96 1.88
C VAL A 105 9.64 -9.96 0.74
N ALA A 106 8.71 -9.93 -0.22
CA ALA A 106 8.75 -8.95 -1.30
C ALA A 106 8.65 -7.51 -0.76
N MET A 107 7.79 -7.25 0.23
CA MET A 107 7.67 -5.95 0.87
C MET A 107 8.93 -5.58 1.67
N ILE A 108 9.55 -6.54 2.36
CA ILE A 108 10.84 -6.32 3.05
C ILE A 108 11.91 -5.87 2.06
N ILE A 109 12.05 -6.56 0.93
CA ILE A 109 13.04 -6.19 -0.08
C ILE A 109 12.73 -4.82 -0.67
N PHE A 110 11.44 -4.50 -0.87
CA PHE A 110 11.04 -3.17 -1.32
C PHE A 110 11.39 -2.07 -0.30
N THR A 111 11.17 -2.32 1.00
CA THR A 111 11.62 -1.44 2.08
C THR A 111 13.12 -1.23 2.04
N LEU A 112 13.91 -2.31 1.90
CA LEU A 112 15.37 -2.25 1.87
C LEU A 112 15.88 -1.42 0.69
N MET A 113 15.26 -1.53 -0.49
CA MET A 113 15.58 -0.69 -1.66
C MET A 113 15.31 0.80 -1.38
N GLY A 114 14.19 1.10 -0.71
CA GLY A 114 13.87 2.46 -0.28
C GLY A 114 14.91 3.01 0.70
N ILE A 115 15.29 2.24 1.73
CA ILE A 115 16.34 2.63 2.69
C ILE A 115 17.67 2.85 1.99
N TRP A 116 18.07 1.92 1.12
CA TRP A 116 19.30 2.02 0.35
C TRP A 116 19.34 3.29 -0.49
N TYR A 117 18.22 3.68 -1.11
CA TYR A 117 18.15 4.93 -1.88
C TYR A 117 18.43 6.17 -1.03
N PHE A 118 17.85 6.25 0.17
CA PHE A 118 18.08 7.38 1.08
C PHE A 118 19.49 7.38 1.67
N TRP A 119 20.07 6.21 1.95
CA TRP A 119 21.43 6.07 2.46
C TRP A 119 22.51 6.28 1.41
N ALA A 120 22.27 5.92 0.15
CA ALA A 120 23.22 6.10 -0.95
C ALA A 120 23.41 7.57 -1.38
N GLY A 121 22.88 8.54 -0.64
CA GLY A 121 23.03 9.97 -0.94
C GLY A 121 22.34 10.41 -2.22
N LYS A 122 21.48 9.57 -2.80
CA LYS A 122 20.69 9.92 -3.99
C LYS A 122 19.52 10.84 -3.66
N ALA A 123 19.17 11.01 -2.39
CA ALA A 123 18.14 11.95 -1.97
C ALA A 123 18.63 13.40 -2.13
N ASN A 124 17.81 14.26 -2.74
CA ASN A 124 18.15 15.68 -2.91
C ASN A 124 18.08 16.45 -1.58
N TYR A 125 17.42 15.88 -0.57
CA TYR A 125 17.39 16.42 0.79
C TYR A 125 18.31 15.60 1.70
N PRO A 126 19.20 16.23 2.48
CA PRO A 126 19.95 15.52 3.50
C PRO A 126 18.97 14.97 4.52
N VAL A 127 18.90 13.65 4.65
CA VAL A 127 18.14 12.96 5.70
C VAL A 127 18.88 13.16 7.02
N SER A 128 18.76 14.37 7.57
CA SER A 128 19.19 14.70 8.92
C SER A 128 18.19 14.07 9.89
N LEU A 129 18.57 12.96 10.52
CA LEU A 129 17.87 12.38 11.68
C LEU A 129 17.80 13.37 12.88
N ARG A 130 18.46 14.54 12.79
CA ARG A 130 18.69 15.46 13.90
C ARG A 130 17.73 16.67 13.90
N THR A 131 16.96 16.89 12.83
CA THR A 131 16.06 18.06 12.70
C THR A 131 14.59 17.63 12.70
N TYR A 132 14.18 16.83 13.70
CA TYR A 132 12.77 16.51 13.96
C TYR A 132 12.08 17.67 14.69
N SER A 133 11.96 18.86 14.08
CA SER A 133 11.09 19.91 14.62
C SER A 133 9.67 19.67 14.13
N LEU A 134 8.83 19.07 14.98
CA LEU A 134 7.40 18.91 14.73
C LEU A 134 6.73 20.29 14.83
N SER A 135 6.66 21.02 13.72
CA SER A 135 5.92 22.28 13.66
C SER A 135 4.43 21.98 13.81
N ARG A 136 3.86 22.33 14.97
CA ARG A 136 2.43 22.14 15.29
C ARG A 136 1.50 22.80 14.27
N ASP A 137 1.99 23.81 13.57
CA ASP A 137 1.24 24.55 12.54
C ASP A 137 1.01 23.73 11.26
N LEU A 138 1.91 22.79 10.93
CA LEU A 138 1.76 21.91 9.78
C LEU A 138 0.92 20.67 10.07
N LEU A 139 0.67 20.35 11.35
CA LEU A 139 -0.09 19.16 11.75
C LEU A 139 -1.56 19.23 11.32
N LYS A 140 -2.23 20.39 11.48
CA LYS A 140 -3.65 20.55 11.14
C LYS A 140 -3.94 20.34 9.64
N PRO A 141 -3.24 21.02 8.71
CA PRO A 141 -3.46 20.80 7.28
C PRO A 141 -3.19 19.36 6.86
N ILE A 142 -2.11 18.75 7.37
CA ILE A 142 -1.76 17.39 6.96
C ILE A 142 -2.73 16.37 7.52
N LEU A 143 -3.20 16.53 8.76
CA LEU A 143 -4.24 15.67 9.32
C LEU A 143 -5.55 15.82 8.57
N SER A 144 -5.94 17.03 8.16
CA SER A 144 -7.16 17.24 7.36
C SER A 144 -7.10 16.52 6.01
N VAL A 145 -5.97 16.62 5.29
CA VAL A 145 -5.77 15.90 4.02
C VAL A 145 -5.71 14.39 4.26
N GLY A 146 -5.00 13.95 5.30
CA GLY A 146 -4.89 12.55 5.67
C GLY A 146 -6.25 11.92 6.00
N VAL A 147 -7.08 12.61 6.77
CA VAL A 147 -8.44 12.15 7.11
C VAL A 147 -9.31 12.03 5.86
N SER A 148 -9.27 12.99 4.94
CA SER A 148 -10.01 12.88 3.68
C SER A 148 -9.58 11.68 2.85
N ALA A 149 -8.27 11.43 2.72
CA ALA A 149 -7.76 10.25 2.02
C ALA A 149 -8.16 8.94 2.72
N MET A 150 -8.18 8.93 4.05
CA MET A 150 -8.64 7.78 4.83
C MET A 150 -10.14 7.52 4.65
N MET A 151 -10.98 8.55 4.50
CA MET A 151 -12.41 8.37 4.24
C MET A 151 -12.65 7.67 2.91
N LEU A 152 -11.91 8.04 1.86
CA LEU A 152 -11.99 7.35 0.58
C LEU A 152 -11.63 5.86 0.71
N GLN A 153 -10.54 5.57 1.43
CA GLN A 153 -10.12 4.18 1.69
C GLN A 153 -11.16 3.41 2.52
N LEU A 154 -11.82 4.07 3.47
CA LEU A 154 -12.89 3.50 4.28
C LEU A 154 -14.11 3.18 3.44
N MET A 155 -14.49 4.03 2.48
CA MET A 155 -15.61 3.76 1.57
C MET A 155 -15.35 2.51 0.72
N PHE A 156 -14.16 2.38 0.14
CA PHE A 156 -13.77 1.17 -0.59
C PHE A 156 -13.78 -0.07 0.30
N PHE A 157 -13.32 0.05 1.55
CA PHE A 157 -13.36 -1.05 2.50
C PHE A 157 -14.81 -1.49 2.80
N VAL A 158 -15.70 -0.54 3.11
CA VAL A 158 -17.12 -0.82 3.39
C VAL A 158 -17.80 -1.47 2.19
N GLN A 159 -17.56 -0.96 0.98
CA GLN A 159 -18.06 -1.56 -0.25
C GLN A 159 -17.65 -3.03 -0.36
N GLN A 160 -16.37 -3.33 -0.13
CA GLN A 160 -15.85 -4.70 -0.20
C GLN A 160 -16.48 -5.61 0.85
N VAL A 161 -16.64 -5.12 2.09
CA VAL A 161 -17.30 -5.89 3.15
C VAL A 161 -18.74 -6.27 2.77
N ILE A 162 -19.50 -5.33 2.20
CA ILE A 162 -20.88 -5.59 1.77
C ILE A 162 -20.90 -6.65 0.68
N VAL A 163 -20.04 -6.52 -0.34
CA VAL A 163 -19.94 -7.49 -1.45
C VAL A 163 -19.59 -8.89 -0.92
N PHE A 164 -18.57 -9.01 -0.07
CA PHE A 164 -18.19 -10.31 0.50
C PHE A 164 -19.29 -10.93 1.36
N ARG A 165 -20.00 -10.12 2.18
CA ARG A 165 -21.12 -10.62 2.99
C ARG A 165 -22.29 -11.12 2.16
N LEU A 166 -22.63 -10.42 1.08
CA LEU A 166 -23.70 -10.84 0.18
C LEU A 166 -23.33 -12.15 -0.51
N LEU A 167 -22.07 -12.28 -0.96
CA LEU A 167 -21.59 -13.46 -1.67
C LEU A 167 -21.33 -14.67 -0.77
N ALA A 168 -21.04 -14.45 0.51
CA ALA A 168 -20.93 -15.53 1.49
C ALA A 168 -22.24 -16.34 1.64
N GLN A 169 -23.38 -15.78 1.20
CA GLN A 169 -24.67 -16.48 1.14
C GLN A 169 -24.83 -17.35 -0.12
N TYR A 170 -24.07 -17.09 -1.19
CA TYR A 170 -24.19 -17.72 -2.51
C TYR A 170 -22.91 -18.48 -2.89
N GLU A 171 -22.61 -19.56 -2.16
CA GLU A 171 -21.52 -20.52 -2.42
C GLU A 171 -20.08 -19.93 -2.58
N THR A 172 -19.05 -20.75 -2.40
CA THR A 172 -17.64 -20.31 -2.48
C THR A 172 -17.26 -19.71 -3.85
N ILE A 173 -17.98 -20.10 -4.91
CA ILE A 173 -17.76 -19.64 -6.29
C ILE A 173 -18.07 -18.14 -6.45
N GLY A 174 -19.10 -17.61 -5.76
CA GLY A 174 -19.46 -16.20 -5.84
C GLY A 174 -18.34 -15.28 -5.36
N ILE A 175 -17.68 -15.66 -4.25
CA ILE A 175 -16.52 -14.96 -3.68
C ILE A 175 -15.33 -14.97 -4.65
N LEU A 176 -15.10 -16.12 -5.32
CA LEU A 176 -14.02 -16.26 -6.29
C LEU A 176 -14.25 -15.35 -7.50
N HIS A 177 -15.49 -15.30 -8.01
CA HIS A 177 -15.87 -14.46 -9.15
C HIS A 177 -15.74 -12.96 -8.83
N SER A 178 -16.11 -12.50 -7.62
CA SER A 178 -15.90 -11.11 -7.25
C SER A 178 -14.44 -10.74 -7.11
N TRP A 179 -13.60 -11.66 -6.61
CA TRP A 179 -12.16 -11.45 -6.51
C TRP A 179 -11.51 -11.35 -7.90
N VAL A 180 -11.91 -12.23 -8.82
CA VAL A 180 -11.47 -12.17 -10.22
C VAL A 180 -11.92 -10.86 -10.86
N ALA A 181 -13.19 -10.46 -10.71
CA ALA A 181 -13.70 -9.20 -11.27
C ALA A 181 -12.93 -7.98 -10.76
N HIS A 182 -12.68 -7.90 -9.45
CA HIS A 182 -11.91 -6.79 -8.87
C HIS A 182 -10.46 -6.78 -9.37
N THR A 183 -9.86 -7.95 -9.54
CA THR A 183 -8.49 -8.07 -10.06
C THR A 183 -8.42 -7.72 -11.55
N SER A 184 -9.47 -8.03 -12.32
CA SER A 184 -9.59 -7.66 -13.73
C SER A 184 -9.79 -6.16 -13.97
N ILE A 185 -10.43 -5.45 -13.03
CA ILE A 185 -10.66 -3.99 -13.11
C ILE A 185 -9.43 -3.20 -12.60
N ALA A 186 -8.57 -3.81 -11.77
CA ALA A 186 -7.40 -3.14 -11.21
C ALA A 186 -6.45 -2.55 -12.28
N PRO A 187 -6.13 -3.25 -13.40
CA PRO A 187 -5.34 -2.69 -14.50
C PRO A 187 -5.93 -1.42 -15.13
N ASP A 188 -7.24 -1.23 -15.11
CA ASP A 188 -7.91 -0.06 -15.69
C ASP A 188 -7.76 1.19 -14.80
N PHE A 189 -7.80 0.97 -13.47
CA PHE A 189 -7.59 2.04 -12.48
C PHE A 189 -6.13 2.46 -12.33
N VAL A 190 -5.21 1.57 -12.67
CA VAL A 190 -3.77 1.80 -12.55
C VAL A 190 -3.37 3.05 -13.35
N PRO A 191 -3.60 3.17 -14.67
CA PRO A 191 -3.33 4.38 -15.45
C PRO A 191 -3.88 5.66 -14.81
N GLU A 192 -5.14 5.66 -14.35
CA GLU A 192 -5.76 6.85 -13.75
C GLU A 192 -5.03 7.33 -12.50
N LEU A 193 -4.69 6.40 -11.59
CA LEU A 193 -3.90 6.71 -10.40
C LEU A 193 -2.47 7.13 -10.76
N TRP A 194 -1.88 6.57 -11.81
CA TRP A 194 -0.59 7.00 -12.33
C TRP A 194 -0.64 8.43 -12.88
N PHE A 195 -1.67 8.79 -13.64
CA PHE A 195 -1.86 10.15 -14.15
C PHE A 195 -2.11 11.16 -13.01
N ALA A 196 -2.89 10.80 -12.00
CA ALA A 196 -3.07 11.63 -10.81
C ALA A 196 -1.74 11.87 -10.06
N GLN A 197 -0.87 10.86 -9.98
CA GLN A 197 0.46 10.99 -9.37
C GLN A 197 1.46 11.78 -10.23
N LEU A 198 1.34 11.73 -11.56
CA LEU A 198 2.12 12.58 -12.45
C LEU A 198 1.69 14.05 -12.31
N ALA A 199 0.40 14.31 -12.15
CA ALA A 199 -0.14 15.65 -11.90
C ALA A 199 0.36 16.25 -10.58
N THR A 200 0.53 15.45 -9.51
CA THR A 200 1.12 15.95 -8.25
C THR A 200 2.62 16.25 -8.37
N GLY A 201 3.36 15.53 -9.23
CA GLY A 201 4.71 15.94 -9.65
C GLY A 201 4.74 17.30 -10.38
N GLY A 202 3.69 17.60 -11.15
CA GLY A 202 3.44 18.93 -11.74
C GLY A 202 3.10 20.01 -10.70
N GLY A 203 2.52 19.63 -9.55
CA GLY A 203 2.26 20.52 -8.41
C GLY A 203 3.53 21.18 -7.86
N ASN A 204 4.68 20.50 -7.87
CA ASN A 204 5.97 21.11 -7.51
C ASN A 204 6.41 22.19 -8.52
N GLN A 205 5.99 22.11 -9.78
CA GLN A 205 6.21 23.17 -10.77
C GLN A 205 5.22 24.32 -10.60
N PHE A 206 4.00 24.02 -10.13
CA PHE A 206 2.97 25.00 -9.76
C PHE A 206 3.47 25.95 -8.66
N TRP A 207 4.16 25.42 -7.65
CA TRP A 207 4.83 26.24 -6.62
C TRP A 207 6.06 27.02 -7.14
N ARG A 208 6.65 26.64 -8.27
CA ARG A 208 7.81 27.31 -8.91
C ARG A 208 7.42 28.38 -9.95
N LYS A 209 6.18 28.90 -9.94
CA LYS A 209 5.70 29.95 -10.86
C LYS A 209 5.81 29.59 -12.37
N GLN A 210 5.81 28.32 -12.75
CA GLN A 210 5.78 27.88 -14.16
C GLN A 210 4.36 27.54 -14.63
N TYR A 211 3.44 28.51 -14.54
CA TYR A 211 2.03 28.34 -14.87
C TYR A 211 1.80 27.87 -16.32
N ASP A 212 2.59 28.36 -17.28
CA ASP A 212 2.41 28.04 -18.70
C ASP A 212 2.76 26.58 -19.04
N ARG A 213 3.74 25.98 -18.34
CA ARG A 213 4.12 24.56 -18.53
C ARG A 213 3.06 23.60 -18.02
N VAL A 214 2.48 23.87 -16.86
CA VAL A 214 1.40 23.04 -16.31
C VAL A 214 0.19 23.09 -17.24
N ARG A 215 -0.19 24.26 -17.73
CA ARG A 215 -1.31 24.42 -18.68
C ARG A 215 -1.06 23.67 -19.99
N SER A 216 0.15 23.75 -20.55
CA SER A 216 0.52 23.02 -21.76
C SER A 216 0.49 21.49 -21.60
N SER A 217 0.74 20.98 -20.40
CA SER A 217 0.76 19.53 -20.10
C SER A 217 -0.64 18.92 -20.04
N PHE A 218 -1.66 19.72 -19.74
CA PHE A 218 -3.06 19.29 -19.77
C PHE A 218 -3.71 19.44 -21.15
N THR A 219 -3.15 20.29 -22.02
CA THR A 219 -3.67 20.53 -23.37
C THR A 219 -2.94 19.76 -24.48
N SER A 220 -1.87 19.03 -24.14
CA SER A 220 -1.13 18.17 -25.08
C SER A 220 -1.58 16.70 -25.00
N PHE A 221 -2.83 16.47 -24.62
CA PHE A 221 -3.56 15.21 -24.80
C PHE A 221 -4.62 15.42 -25.87
#